data_AF-A0A4Q9FT79-F1
#
_entry.id   AF-A0A4Q9FT79-F1
#
_cell.length_a   1.000
_cell.length_b   1.000
_cell.length_c   1.000
_cell.angle_alpha   90.00
_cell.angle_beta   90.00
_cell.angle_gamma   90.00
#
_symmetry.space_group_name_H-M   'P 1'
#
loop_
_entity.id
_entity.type
_entity.pdbx_description
1 polymer ?
#
loop_
_entity_poly.entity_id
_entity_poly.type
_entity_poly.pdbx_seq_one_letter_code
_entity_poly.pdbx_strand_id
1 'polypeptide(L)'
;HYNRHRYYDPEIGRYLTPDPVKLAGGLNQYQYTPNPTGWVDPLGLSGNCPPQNKPGCGAPDDATGVRVDEGETPLPKMAAEQRRARIDELSESVFYRRLKEMEESIDGAHFQQKHGAQTTLQSQFDRVKEGRNPTTGEIERYEKGKKKGEPVIPSAATRFLSHRDQFNAIQRAQLIFRQSGIDASRQPIDMGKKIGEGFKREGLQYGEQTRAVVILDKNGKAKTSYTEFD
;
A
#
# COMPACT_ATOMS: atom_id res chain seq x y z
N HIS A 1 -33.57 38.13 11.61
CA HIS A 1 -33.35 36.89 10.82
C HIS A 1 -32.03 36.23 11.19
N TYR A 2 -31.91 34.91 11.03
CA TYR A 2 -30.68 34.17 11.36
C TYR A 2 -30.03 33.60 10.08
N ASN A 3 -28.79 34.01 9.81
CA ASN A 3 -27.99 33.58 8.66
C ASN A 3 -26.75 32.87 9.19
N ARG A 4 -26.90 31.59 9.53
CA ARG A 4 -25.90 30.63 10.04
C ARG A 4 -24.90 31.20 11.05
N HIS A 5 -23.95 32.02 10.64
CA HIS A 5 -22.95 32.60 11.52
C HIS A 5 -23.39 33.89 12.21
N ARG A 6 -24.42 34.59 11.72
CA ARG A 6 -24.83 35.90 12.25
C ARG A 6 -26.35 36.11 12.29
N TYR A 7 -26.78 37.05 13.13
CA TYR A 7 -28.16 37.54 13.17
C TYR A 7 -28.27 38.85 12.38
N TYR A 8 -29.15 38.86 11.38
CA TYR A 8 -29.45 40.00 10.52
C TYR A 8 -30.71 40.73 11.00
N ASP A 9 -30.63 42.05 11.12
CA ASP A 9 -31.75 42.94 11.41
C ASP A 9 -32.31 43.52 10.10
N PRO A 10 -33.55 43.15 9.70
CA PRO A 10 -34.17 43.65 8.48
C PRO A 10 -34.62 45.11 8.59
N GLU A 11 -34.88 45.63 9.79
CA GLU A 11 -35.34 47.02 9.97
C GLU A 11 -34.19 47.99 9.73
N ILE A 12 -32.97 47.61 10.14
CA ILE A 12 -31.75 48.42 10.02
C ILE A 12 -30.93 48.03 8.77
N GLY A 13 -31.18 46.85 8.20
CA GLY A 13 -30.52 46.37 7.00
C GLY A 13 -29.07 45.91 7.22
N ARG A 14 -28.72 45.41 8.41
CA ARG A 14 -27.34 45.00 8.77
C ARG A 14 -27.27 43.85 9.77
N TYR A 15 -26.09 43.26 9.96
CA TYR A 15 -25.85 42.27 11.00
C TYR A 15 -25.74 42.93 12.39
N LEU A 16 -26.18 42.20 13.42
CA LEU A 16 -26.13 42.62 14.82
C LEU A 16 -24.77 42.38 15.47
N THR A 17 -23.96 41.50 14.87
CA THR A 17 -22.64 41.11 15.37
C THR A 17 -21.58 41.30 14.28
N PRO A 18 -20.34 41.67 14.62
CA PRO A 18 -19.22 41.72 13.67
C PRO A 18 -19.04 40.41 12.89
N ASP A 19 -18.48 40.48 11.68
CA ASP A 19 -18.16 39.30 10.87
C ASP A 19 -17.11 38.43 11.60
N PRO A 20 -17.40 37.13 11.85
CA PRO A 20 -16.43 36.25 12.50
C PRO A 20 -15.19 35.99 11.65
N VAL A 21 -15.23 36.19 10.32
CA VAL A 21 -14.03 36.13 9.47
C VAL A 21 -13.25 37.46 9.44
N LYS A 22 -13.65 38.43 10.26
CA LYS A 22 -12.97 39.72 10.45
C LYS A 22 -12.78 40.41 9.10
N LEU A 23 -11.58 40.93 8.83
CA LEU A 23 -11.29 41.71 7.62
C LEU A 23 -11.44 40.91 6.31
N ALA A 24 -11.47 39.57 6.37
CA ALA A 24 -11.75 38.75 5.20
C ALA A 24 -13.23 38.84 4.74
N GLY A 25 -14.14 39.25 5.63
CA GLY A 25 -15.54 39.56 5.32
C GLY A 25 -15.77 41.00 4.84
N GLY A 26 -14.68 41.69 4.45
CA GLY A 26 -14.71 43.10 4.04
C GLY A 26 -14.43 44.07 5.18
N LEU A 27 -14.31 45.36 4.82
CA LEU A 27 -14.00 46.44 5.77
C LEU A 27 -15.16 46.72 6.73
N ASN A 28 -16.40 46.55 6.26
CA ASN A 28 -17.59 46.77 7.07
C ASN A 28 -18.08 45.47 7.72
N GLN A 29 -17.69 45.29 8.98
CA GLN A 29 -17.98 44.08 9.76
C GLN A 29 -19.47 43.80 10.01
N TYR A 30 -20.35 44.77 9.80
CA TYR A 30 -21.78 44.63 10.03
C TYR A 30 -22.59 44.57 8.73
N GLN A 31 -21.95 44.66 7.56
CA GLN A 31 -22.64 44.71 6.28
C GLN A 31 -23.33 43.38 5.94
N TYR A 32 -24.59 43.45 5.48
CA TYR A 32 -25.33 42.29 4.99
C TYR A 32 -24.80 41.78 3.64
N THR A 33 -25.06 42.50 2.55
CA THR A 33 -24.45 42.29 1.24
C THR A 33 -24.14 43.65 0.61
N PRO A 34 -23.16 43.74 -0.31
CA PRO A 34 -22.91 44.96 -1.09
C PRO A 34 -24.11 45.42 -1.93
N ASN A 35 -24.93 44.48 -2.41
CA ASN A 35 -26.16 44.78 -3.14
C ASN A 35 -27.35 43.94 -2.62
N PRO A 36 -28.14 44.42 -1.64
CA PRO A 36 -29.22 43.66 -1.03
C PRO A 36 -30.44 43.43 -1.95
N THR A 37 -30.51 44.10 -3.11
CA THR A 37 -31.60 43.89 -4.09
C THR A 37 -31.35 42.72 -5.02
N GLY A 38 -30.09 42.32 -5.22
CA GLY A 38 -29.72 41.22 -6.11
C GLY A 38 -28.92 40.12 -5.43
N TRP A 39 -28.34 40.36 -4.26
CA TRP A 39 -27.43 39.44 -3.58
C TRP A 39 -27.95 39.06 -2.20
N VAL A 40 -27.75 37.80 -1.85
CA VAL A 40 -28.09 37.21 -0.55
C VAL A 40 -26.80 36.70 0.08
N ASP A 41 -26.60 36.88 1.38
CA ASP A 41 -25.54 36.22 2.17
C ASP A 41 -26.14 35.04 2.95
N PRO A 42 -26.08 33.80 2.42
CA PRO A 42 -26.70 32.64 3.06
C PRO A 42 -25.92 32.16 4.29
N LEU A 43 -24.62 32.46 4.36
CA LEU A 43 -23.74 31.97 5.41
C LEU A 43 -23.60 32.96 6.56
N GLY A 44 -23.90 34.24 6.34
CA GLY A 44 -23.56 35.27 7.31
C GLY A 44 -22.05 35.46 7.37
N LEU A 45 -21.35 35.39 6.24
CA LEU A 45 -19.93 35.66 6.09
C LEU A 45 -19.79 36.50 4.82
N SER A 46 -19.67 37.82 4.95
CA SER A 46 -19.80 38.76 3.84
C SER A 46 -18.57 38.71 2.95
N GLY A 47 -18.40 37.63 2.17
CA GLY A 47 -17.16 37.36 1.47
C GLY A 47 -17.31 36.39 0.30
N ASN A 48 -18.47 36.29 -0.35
CA ASN A 48 -18.52 35.61 -1.64
C ASN A 48 -19.65 36.08 -2.56
N CYS A 49 -19.24 36.44 -3.78
CA CYS A 49 -20.09 36.56 -4.95
C CYS A 49 -20.88 35.25 -5.20
N PRO A 50 -22.06 35.31 -5.86
CA PRO A 50 -22.65 34.11 -6.46
C PRO A 50 -21.68 33.46 -7.49
N PRO A 51 -21.83 32.16 -7.81
CA PRO A 51 -20.74 31.29 -8.26
C PRO A 51 -19.91 31.81 -9.44
N GLN A 52 -18.65 31.41 -9.44
CA GLN A 52 -17.59 31.81 -10.37
C GLN A 52 -18.02 31.62 -11.84
N ASN A 53 -18.34 32.72 -12.54
CA ASN A 53 -18.25 32.95 -14.00
C ASN A 53 -19.22 34.05 -14.52
N LYS A 54 -19.27 35.23 -13.88
CA LYS A 54 -19.85 36.42 -14.53
C LYS A 54 -18.82 37.57 -14.54
N PRO A 55 -18.44 38.10 -15.71
CA PRO A 55 -17.66 39.33 -15.78
C PRO A 55 -18.54 40.50 -15.33
N GLY A 56 -18.09 41.25 -14.31
CA GLY A 56 -18.82 42.38 -13.73
C GLY A 56 -18.90 42.40 -12.20
N CYS A 57 -18.44 41.34 -11.52
CA CYS A 57 -18.34 41.32 -10.05
C CYS A 57 -16.98 41.82 -9.56
N GLY A 58 -16.78 43.14 -9.55
CA GLY A 58 -15.74 43.78 -8.74
C GLY A 58 -16.41 44.35 -7.49
N ALA A 59 -16.08 43.83 -6.31
CA ALA A 59 -16.44 44.53 -5.07
C ALA A 59 -15.64 45.85 -5.01
N PRO A 60 -16.20 47.00 -4.56
CA PRO A 60 -15.51 48.29 -4.59
C PRO A 60 -14.33 48.43 -3.62
N ASP A 61 -14.00 47.36 -2.90
CA ASP A 61 -13.11 47.37 -1.75
C ASP A 61 -12.22 46.11 -1.87
N ASP A 62 -11.32 46.12 -2.84
CA ASP A 62 -10.51 44.96 -3.23
C ASP A 62 -9.39 44.70 -2.19
N ALA A 63 -9.79 44.28 -0.99
CA ALA A 63 -8.90 43.74 0.05
C ALA A 63 -8.55 42.26 -0.22
N THR A 64 -8.92 41.71 -1.38
CA THR A 64 -8.64 40.33 -1.80
C THR A 64 -7.13 40.02 -1.94
N GLY A 65 -6.29 41.05 -1.89
CA GLY A 65 -4.81 40.92 -1.88
C GLY A 65 -4.16 40.77 -0.49
N VAL A 66 -4.89 40.97 0.61
CA VAL A 66 -4.29 40.89 1.96
C VAL A 66 -4.23 39.44 2.42
N ARG A 67 -3.11 38.78 2.15
CA ARG A 67 -2.77 37.50 2.78
C ARG A 67 -2.32 37.77 4.22
N VAL A 68 -3.08 37.31 5.19
CA VAL A 68 -2.56 37.09 6.55
C VAL A 68 -1.59 35.92 6.45
N ASP A 69 -0.29 36.21 6.52
CA ASP A 69 0.72 35.18 6.74
C ASP A 69 0.59 34.77 8.21
N GLU A 70 -0.08 33.65 8.47
CA GLU A 70 -0.30 33.16 9.84
C GLU A 70 1.00 32.66 10.51
N GLY A 71 2.18 32.86 9.91
CA GLY A 71 3.47 32.53 10.51
C GLY A 71 3.63 31.04 10.86
N GLU A 72 2.67 30.19 10.45
CA GLU A 72 2.74 28.75 10.67
C GLU A 72 3.77 28.18 9.70
N THR A 73 4.89 27.73 10.26
CA THR A 73 5.90 26.99 9.54
C THR A 73 5.24 25.78 8.89
N PRO A 74 5.36 25.58 7.57
CA PRO A 74 4.78 24.42 6.92
C PRO A 74 5.31 23.16 7.60
N LEU A 75 4.39 22.26 7.99
CA LEU A 75 4.77 20.98 8.57
C LEU A 75 5.82 20.31 7.70
N PRO A 76 6.89 19.72 8.28
CA PRO A 76 7.92 19.06 7.49
C PRO A 76 7.28 17.94 6.66
N LYS A 77 7.22 18.14 5.34
CA LYS A 77 6.72 17.14 4.39
C LYS A 77 7.88 16.26 3.98
N MET A 78 7.75 14.95 4.17
CA MET A 78 8.75 14.00 3.68
C MET A 78 8.94 14.15 2.16
N ALA A 79 10.20 14.07 1.72
CA ALA A 79 10.52 14.05 0.30
C ALA A 79 9.80 12.88 -0.40
N ALA A 80 9.53 13.01 -1.70
CA ALA A 80 8.84 11.95 -2.45
C ALA A 80 9.55 10.60 -2.36
N GLU A 81 10.89 10.62 -2.37
CA GLU A 81 11.73 9.43 -2.22
C GLU A 81 11.59 8.80 -0.83
N GLN A 82 11.67 9.59 0.24
CA GLN A 82 11.46 9.12 1.61
C GLN A 82 10.06 8.52 1.79
N ARG A 83 9.04 9.10 1.16
CA ARG A 83 7.68 8.54 1.16
C ARG A 83 7.63 7.19 0.45
N ARG A 84 8.28 7.05 -0.70
CA ARG A 84 8.35 5.78 -1.44
C ARG A 84 9.06 4.70 -0.63
N ALA A 85 10.25 5.01 -0.10
CA ALA A 85 11.02 4.07 0.73
C ALA A 85 10.20 3.60 1.95
N ARG A 86 9.50 4.52 2.63
CA ARG A 86 8.65 4.16 3.77
C ARG A 86 7.44 3.32 3.38
N ILE A 87 6.86 3.57 2.21
CA ILE A 87 5.78 2.73 1.67
C ILE A 87 6.30 1.33 1.36
N ASP A 88 7.49 1.21 0.75
CA ASP A 88 8.09 -0.07 0.41
C ASP A 88 8.43 -0.88 1.68
N GLU A 89 9.04 -0.24 2.68
CA GLU A 89 9.33 -0.86 3.99
C GLU A 89 8.04 -1.34 4.68
N LEU A 90 7.03 -0.46 4.77
CA LEU A 90 5.75 -0.83 5.38
C LEU A 90 5.08 -1.97 4.61
N SER A 91 5.15 -1.93 3.28
CA SER A 91 4.61 -2.97 2.42
C SER A 91 5.24 -4.32 2.73
N GLU A 92 6.58 -4.40 2.82
CA GLU A 92 7.27 -5.64 3.16
C GLU A 92 6.81 -6.22 4.50
N SER A 93 6.66 -5.38 5.54
CA SER A 93 6.19 -5.83 6.85
C SER A 93 4.73 -6.36 6.82
N VAL A 94 3.86 -5.71 6.04
CA VAL A 94 2.47 -6.11 5.87
C VAL A 94 2.38 -7.45 5.13
N PHE A 95 3.15 -7.60 4.05
CA PHE A 95 3.17 -8.85 3.28
C PHE A 95 3.83 -9.99 4.05
N TYR A 96 4.87 -9.72 4.85
CA TYR A 96 5.44 -10.72 5.77
C TYR A 96 4.37 -11.29 6.70
N ARG A 97 3.60 -10.43 7.37
CA ARG A 97 2.53 -10.86 8.29
C ARG A 97 1.44 -11.63 7.56
N ARG A 98 1.01 -11.13 6.40
CA ARG A 98 -0.08 -11.74 5.62
C ARG A 98 0.29 -13.10 5.06
N LEU A 99 1.53 -13.27 4.60
CA LEU A 99 2.05 -14.58 4.21
C LEU A 99 2.09 -15.54 5.39
N LYS A 100 2.47 -15.05 6.58
CA LYS A 100 2.60 -15.87 7.78
C LYS A 100 1.25 -16.40 8.23
N GLU A 101 0.27 -15.50 8.35
CA GLU A 101 -1.12 -15.86 8.67
C GLU A 101 -1.69 -16.83 7.64
N MET A 102 -1.38 -16.63 6.36
CA MET A 102 -1.82 -17.52 5.29
C MET A 102 -1.18 -18.91 5.40
N GLU A 103 0.13 -18.99 5.63
CA GLU A 103 0.85 -20.25 5.78
C GLU A 103 0.37 -21.05 6.99
N GLU A 104 0.21 -20.39 8.14
CA GLU A 104 -0.30 -20.99 9.37
C GLU A 104 -1.73 -21.50 9.23
N SER A 105 -2.55 -20.88 8.37
CA SER A 105 -3.92 -21.30 8.11
C SER A 105 -4.06 -22.51 7.18
N ILE A 106 -2.97 -22.96 6.55
CA ILE A 106 -2.95 -24.02 5.55
C ILE A 106 -2.06 -25.15 6.07
N ASP A 107 -2.69 -26.25 6.50
CA ASP A 107 -1.96 -27.44 6.95
C ASP A 107 -0.88 -27.84 5.95
N GLY A 108 0.35 -28.06 6.40
CA GLY A 108 1.52 -28.44 5.59
C GLY A 108 1.99 -27.41 4.54
N ALA A 109 1.55 -26.15 4.59
CA ALA A 109 2.13 -25.10 3.77
C ALA A 109 3.52 -24.68 4.28
N HIS A 110 4.40 -24.28 3.37
CA HIS A 110 5.79 -23.90 3.68
C HIS A 110 6.41 -22.93 2.66
N PHE A 111 5.58 -22.14 1.97
CA PHE A 111 6.05 -21.12 1.03
C PHE A 111 6.89 -20.03 1.69
N GLN A 112 6.48 -19.51 2.83
CA GLN A 112 7.23 -18.47 3.54
C GLN A 112 8.34 -19.08 4.38
N GLN A 113 8.08 -20.10 5.20
CA GLN A 113 9.10 -20.69 6.07
C GLN A 113 10.33 -21.16 5.28
N LYS A 114 10.17 -21.70 4.06
CA LYS A 114 11.30 -22.25 3.29
C LYS A 114 11.76 -21.36 2.15
N HIS A 115 10.92 -20.48 1.62
CA HIS A 115 11.24 -19.67 0.44
C HIS A 115 11.04 -18.17 0.64
N GLY A 116 10.60 -17.73 1.81
CA GLY A 116 10.31 -16.32 2.08
C GLY A 116 11.55 -15.45 2.18
N ALA A 117 11.34 -14.14 2.01
CA ALA A 117 12.42 -13.15 1.99
C ALA A 117 13.11 -12.96 3.35
N GLN A 118 12.52 -13.44 4.44
CA GLN A 118 13.17 -13.49 5.75
C GLN A 118 14.28 -14.55 5.87
N THR A 119 14.34 -15.52 4.95
CA THR A 119 15.44 -16.51 4.88
C THR A 119 16.72 -15.84 4.35
N THR A 120 17.86 -16.53 4.41
CA THR A 120 19.15 -16.00 3.90
C THR A 120 19.71 -16.87 2.78
N LEU A 121 20.58 -16.29 1.94
CA LEU A 121 21.29 -17.06 0.91
C LEU A 121 22.08 -18.22 1.52
N GLN A 122 22.73 -18.01 2.68
CA GLN A 122 23.42 -19.08 3.41
C GLN A 122 22.46 -20.19 3.86
N SER A 123 21.29 -19.85 4.39
CA SER A 123 20.30 -20.85 4.81
C SER A 123 19.78 -21.67 3.63
N GLN A 124 19.71 -21.10 2.42
CA GLN A 124 19.37 -21.84 1.20
C GLN A 124 20.53 -22.74 0.73
N PHE A 125 21.78 -22.30 0.89
CA PHE A 125 22.95 -23.13 0.66
C PHE A 125 22.95 -24.36 1.60
N ASP A 126 22.72 -24.14 2.89
CA ASP A 126 22.65 -25.24 3.88
C ASP A 126 21.45 -26.17 3.59
N ARG A 127 20.34 -25.62 3.12
CA ARG A 127 19.17 -26.39 2.69
C ARG A 127 19.49 -27.33 1.54
N VAL A 128 20.15 -26.84 0.49
CA VAL A 128 20.46 -27.66 -0.70
C VAL A 128 21.57 -28.66 -0.44
N LYS A 129 22.47 -28.37 0.52
CA LYS A 129 23.59 -29.24 0.88
C LYS A 129 23.20 -30.31 1.91
N GLU A 130 22.44 -29.94 2.93
CA GLU A 130 22.20 -30.78 4.12
C GLU A 130 20.71 -31.09 4.36
N GLY A 131 19.79 -30.48 3.61
CA GLY A 131 18.35 -30.61 3.86
C GLY A 131 17.87 -29.79 5.06
N ARG A 132 18.66 -28.81 5.51
CA ARG A 132 18.33 -27.94 6.63
C ARG A 132 17.18 -26.99 6.28
N ASN A 133 16.19 -26.86 7.15
CA ASN A 133 15.11 -25.90 6.99
C ASN A 133 15.67 -24.47 7.17
N PRO A 134 15.46 -23.56 6.20
CA PRO A 134 16.04 -22.21 6.23
C PRO A 134 15.65 -21.35 7.43
N THR A 135 14.47 -21.60 8.01
CA THR A 135 13.96 -20.82 9.14
C THR A 135 14.23 -21.53 10.47
N THR A 136 13.98 -22.85 10.56
CA THR A 136 14.10 -23.57 11.85
C THR A 136 15.48 -24.17 12.11
N GLY A 137 16.30 -24.34 11.07
CA GLY A 137 17.60 -25.00 11.19
C GLY A 137 17.51 -26.52 11.37
N GLU A 138 16.32 -27.11 11.38
CA GLU A 138 16.10 -28.54 11.54
C GLU A 138 16.28 -29.29 10.22
N ILE A 139 16.71 -30.56 10.28
CA ILE A 139 16.85 -31.40 9.09
C ILE A 139 15.62 -32.29 8.97
N GLU A 140 14.83 -32.06 7.93
CA GLU A 140 13.68 -32.89 7.59
C GLU A 140 14.15 -34.26 7.09
N ARG A 141 13.50 -35.33 7.55
CA ARG A 141 13.87 -36.71 7.20
C ARG A 141 12.66 -37.47 6.67
N TYR A 142 12.88 -38.41 5.75
CA TYR A 142 11.79 -39.27 5.28
C TYR A 142 11.27 -40.13 6.44
N GLU A 143 9.97 -40.09 6.68
CA GLU A 143 9.34 -40.86 7.76
C GLU A 143 9.07 -42.32 7.37
N LYS A 144 8.93 -42.58 6.06
CA LYS A 144 8.47 -43.86 5.50
C LYS A 144 9.23 -44.21 4.22
N GLY A 145 9.15 -45.49 3.83
CA GLY A 145 9.78 -46.01 2.60
C GLY A 145 11.26 -46.37 2.78
N LYS A 146 11.93 -46.67 1.66
CA LYS A 146 13.33 -47.17 1.66
C LYS A 146 14.33 -46.15 2.21
N LYS A 147 14.02 -44.86 2.10
CA LYS A 147 14.87 -43.74 2.54
C LYS A 147 14.59 -43.30 3.99
N LYS A 148 13.85 -44.10 4.76
CA LYS A 148 13.44 -43.71 6.12
C LYS A 148 14.64 -43.28 6.95
N GLY A 149 14.57 -42.08 7.54
CA GLY A 149 15.65 -41.48 8.33
C GLY A 149 16.68 -40.69 7.51
N GLU A 150 16.71 -40.81 6.19
CA GLU A 150 17.58 -39.98 5.34
C GLU A 150 17.06 -38.53 5.25
N PRO A 151 17.95 -37.52 5.17
CA PRO A 151 17.56 -36.13 4.94
C PRO A 151 16.78 -35.91 3.64
N VAL A 152 15.78 -35.03 3.68
CA VAL A 152 15.05 -34.56 2.51
C VAL A 152 15.80 -33.39 1.89
N ILE A 153 16.65 -33.70 0.91
CA ILE A 153 17.45 -32.69 0.20
C ILE A 153 16.76 -32.31 -1.12
N PRO A 154 16.38 -31.04 -1.33
CA PRO A 154 15.70 -30.61 -2.55
C PRO A 154 16.67 -30.52 -3.75
N SER A 155 16.14 -30.56 -4.97
CA SER A 155 16.94 -30.38 -6.20
C SER A 155 17.47 -28.94 -6.36
N ALA A 156 16.80 -27.98 -5.75
CA ALA A 156 17.21 -26.58 -5.65
C ALA A 156 16.65 -25.97 -4.36
N ALA A 157 17.30 -24.91 -3.89
CA ALA A 157 16.87 -24.14 -2.73
C ALA A 157 16.91 -22.65 -3.11
N THR A 158 15.75 -22.03 -3.20
CA THR A 158 15.59 -20.64 -3.63
C THR A 158 14.74 -19.85 -2.64
N ARG A 159 15.00 -18.53 -2.57
CA ARG A 159 14.25 -17.58 -1.76
C ARG A 159 13.77 -16.41 -2.60
N PHE A 160 12.62 -15.86 -2.23
CA PHE A 160 12.19 -14.55 -2.69
C PHE A 160 13.06 -13.45 -2.06
N LEU A 161 13.23 -12.34 -2.76
CA LEU A 161 13.88 -11.13 -2.25
C LEU A 161 12.89 -10.16 -1.60
N SER A 162 11.60 -10.35 -1.84
CA SER A 162 10.51 -9.50 -1.37
C SER A 162 9.28 -10.35 -1.00
N HIS A 163 8.69 -10.06 0.15
CA HIS A 163 7.42 -10.66 0.57
C HIS A 163 6.27 -10.19 -0.34
N ARG A 164 6.35 -8.95 -0.83
CA ARG A 164 5.38 -8.43 -1.80
C ARG A 164 5.39 -9.25 -3.09
N ASP A 165 6.57 -9.55 -3.62
CA ASP A 165 6.68 -10.34 -4.86
C ASP A 165 6.22 -11.78 -4.67
N GLN A 166 6.55 -12.40 -3.53
CA GLN A 166 6.04 -13.72 -3.17
C GLN A 166 4.50 -13.73 -3.08
N PHE A 167 3.93 -12.76 -2.37
CA PHE A 167 2.48 -12.63 -2.25
C PHE A 167 1.82 -12.43 -3.63
N ASN A 168 2.40 -11.58 -4.47
CA ASN A 168 1.91 -11.33 -5.82
C ASN A 168 1.95 -12.61 -6.68
N ALA A 169 3.01 -13.42 -6.59
CA ALA A 169 3.10 -14.69 -7.29
C ALA A 169 1.97 -15.64 -6.85
N ILE A 170 1.70 -15.75 -5.55
CA ILE A 170 0.58 -16.56 -5.02
C ILE A 170 -0.77 -16.05 -5.54
N GLN A 171 -1.02 -14.74 -5.50
CA GLN A 171 -2.27 -14.17 -5.99
C GLN A 171 -2.47 -14.40 -7.50
N ARG A 172 -1.40 -14.27 -8.29
CA ARG A 172 -1.43 -14.57 -9.73
C ARG A 172 -1.72 -16.04 -9.99
N ALA A 173 -1.06 -16.96 -9.28
CA ALA A 173 -1.31 -18.39 -9.42
C ALA A 173 -2.76 -18.75 -9.06
N GLN A 174 -3.30 -18.17 -7.99
CA GLN A 174 -4.71 -18.36 -7.60
C GLN A 174 -5.68 -17.81 -8.64
N LEU A 175 -5.35 -16.70 -9.29
CA LEU A 175 -6.15 -16.16 -10.40
C LEU A 175 -6.12 -17.12 -11.61
N ILE A 176 -4.93 -17.59 -12.01
CA ILE A 176 -4.77 -18.56 -13.10
C ILE A 176 -5.52 -19.85 -12.79
N PHE A 177 -5.47 -20.34 -11.55
CA PHE A 177 -6.23 -21.50 -11.11
C PHE A 177 -7.74 -21.34 -11.32
N ARG A 178 -8.29 -20.18 -10.93
CA ARG A 178 -9.72 -19.88 -11.12
C ARG A 178 -10.12 -19.78 -12.59
N GLN A 179 -9.20 -19.34 -13.47
CA GLN A 179 -9.50 -19.11 -14.88
C GLN A 179 -9.25 -20.34 -15.77
N SER A 180 -8.18 -21.08 -15.49
CA SER A 180 -7.60 -22.07 -16.40
C SER A 180 -7.26 -23.41 -15.71
N GLY A 181 -7.58 -23.56 -14.41
CA GLY A 181 -7.37 -24.79 -13.66
C GLY A 181 -5.96 -24.99 -13.11
N ILE A 182 -5.76 -26.12 -12.45
CA ILE A 182 -4.56 -26.40 -11.64
C ILE A 182 -3.29 -26.55 -12.48
N ASP A 183 -3.38 -27.14 -13.67
CA ASP A 183 -2.21 -27.39 -14.51
C ASP A 183 -1.62 -26.09 -15.07
N ALA A 184 -2.48 -25.14 -15.43
CA ALA A 184 -2.06 -23.80 -15.83
C ALA A 184 -1.41 -23.04 -14.66
N SER A 185 -1.96 -23.16 -13.45
CA SER A 185 -1.45 -22.45 -12.26
C SER A 185 -0.05 -22.88 -11.82
N ARG A 186 0.39 -24.08 -12.25
CA ARG A 186 1.72 -24.64 -11.93
C ARG A 186 2.81 -24.19 -12.88
N GLN A 187 2.46 -23.56 -14.01
CA GLN A 187 3.45 -23.05 -14.95
C GLN A 187 4.22 -21.88 -14.32
N PRO A 188 5.53 -21.74 -14.59
CA PRO A 188 6.31 -20.61 -14.10
C PRO A 188 5.69 -19.27 -14.53
N ILE A 189 5.49 -18.38 -13.55
CA ILE A 189 4.95 -17.04 -13.74
C ILE A 189 6.12 -16.08 -13.89
N ASP A 190 6.22 -15.43 -15.05
CA ASP A 190 7.18 -14.34 -15.25
C ASP A 190 6.78 -13.10 -14.42
N MET A 191 7.71 -12.64 -13.58
CA MET A 191 7.52 -11.48 -12.73
C MET A 191 8.14 -10.20 -13.33
N GLY A 192 8.81 -10.30 -14.48
CA GLY A 192 9.35 -9.17 -15.24
C GLY A 192 10.55 -8.47 -14.60
N LYS A 193 11.09 -9.04 -13.51
CA LYS A 193 12.24 -8.53 -12.76
C LYS A 193 12.87 -9.68 -11.96
N LYS A 194 14.08 -9.45 -11.45
CA LYS A 194 14.69 -10.32 -10.43
C LYS A 194 13.80 -10.34 -9.19
N ILE A 195 13.34 -11.54 -8.80
CA ILE A 195 12.47 -11.76 -7.64
C ILE A 195 13.08 -12.71 -6.61
N GLY A 196 14.12 -13.45 -6.99
CA GLY A 196 14.71 -14.48 -6.14
C GLY A 196 16.16 -14.78 -6.44
N GLU A 197 16.73 -15.54 -5.53
CA GLU A 197 18.08 -16.09 -5.63
C GLU A 197 18.14 -17.46 -4.94
N GLY A 198 19.17 -18.25 -5.29
CA GLY A 198 19.39 -19.54 -4.63
C GLY A 198 20.40 -20.42 -5.33
N PHE A 199 20.35 -21.72 -5.02
CA PHE A 199 21.30 -22.70 -5.50
C PHE A 199 20.62 -23.93 -6.11
N LYS A 200 21.17 -24.43 -7.23
CA LYS A 200 20.89 -25.78 -7.72
C LYS A 200 21.73 -26.78 -6.92
N ARG A 201 21.16 -27.95 -6.59
CA ARG A 201 21.89 -29.02 -5.89
C ARG A 201 23.02 -29.57 -6.72
N GLU A 202 22.78 -29.72 -8.02
CA GLU A 202 23.81 -30.09 -8.97
C GLU A 202 24.82 -28.96 -9.10
N GLY A 203 26.08 -29.24 -8.76
CA GLY A 203 27.17 -28.27 -8.83
C GLY A 203 27.14 -27.14 -7.80
N LEU A 204 26.13 -27.06 -6.92
CA LEU A 204 25.93 -25.97 -5.95
C LEU A 204 26.00 -24.58 -6.62
N GLN A 205 25.45 -24.49 -7.84
CA GLN A 205 25.53 -23.28 -8.64
C GLN A 205 24.55 -22.22 -8.13
N TYR A 206 25.06 -21.04 -7.82
CA TYR A 206 24.26 -19.85 -7.54
C TYR A 206 23.53 -19.37 -8.80
N GLY A 207 22.30 -18.89 -8.64
CA GLY A 207 21.65 -18.10 -9.67
C GLY A 207 20.52 -17.24 -9.15
N GLU A 208 20.12 -16.33 -10.02
CA GLU A 208 19.06 -15.35 -9.80
C GLU A 208 17.86 -15.74 -10.65
N GLN A 209 16.66 -15.49 -10.14
CA GLN A 209 15.43 -15.92 -10.80
C GLN A 209 14.50 -14.75 -11.08
N THR A 210 13.85 -14.83 -12.24
CA THR A 210 12.82 -13.88 -12.69
C THR A 210 11.41 -14.48 -12.64
N ARG A 211 11.31 -15.80 -12.48
CA ARG A 211 10.06 -16.56 -12.50
C ARG A 211 9.73 -17.17 -11.14
N ALA A 212 8.44 -17.27 -10.85
CA ALA A 212 7.93 -17.92 -9.65
C ALA A 212 7.03 -19.11 -10.03
N VAL A 213 7.14 -20.19 -9.28
CA VAL A 213 6.22 -21.34 -9.35
C VAL A 213 5.46 -21.41 -8.04
N VAL A 214 4.16 -21.66 -8.12
CA VAL A 214 3.29 -21.82 -6.96
C VAL A 214 2.53 -23.14 -7.09
N ILE A 215 2.62 -23.96 -6.04
CA ILE A 215 1.90 -25.22 -5.96
C ILE A 215 0.66 -24.99 -5.11
N LEU A 216 -0.50 -25.09 -5.75
CA LEU A 216 -1.80 -25.00 -5.10
C LEU A 216 -2.36 -26.40 -4.78
N ASP A 217 -3.18 -26.48 -3.73
CA ASP A 217 -4.02 -27.64 -3.47
C ASP A 217 -5.26 -27.66 -4.39
N LYS A 218 -6.09 -28.71 -4.26
CA LYS A 218 -7.33 -28.86 -5.04
C LYS A 218 -8.35 -27.73 -4.84
N ASN A 219 -8.22 -26.94 -3.77
CA ASN A 219 -9.10 -25.81 -3.44
C ASN A 219 -8.48 -24.47 -3.85
N GLY A 220 -7.30 -24.47 -4.49
CA GLY A 220 -6.59 -23.25 -4.87
C GLY A 220 -5.82 -22.57 -3.71
N LYS A 221 -5.61 -23.27 -2.59
CA LYS A 221 -4.78 -22.76 -1.48
C LYS A 221 -3.31 -23.06 -1.73
N ALA A 222 -2.45 -22.06 -1.52
CA ALA A 222 -1.01 -22.22 -1.75
C ALA A 222 -0.37 -23.13 -0.71
N LYS A 223 0.26 -24.22 -1.17
CA LYS A 223 1.02 -25.16 -0.34
C LYS A 223 2.50 -24.79 -0.32
N THR A 224 3.03 -24.36 -1.45
CA THR A 224 4.38 -23.80 -1.52
C THR A 224 4.48 -22.82 -2.69
N SER A 225 5.46 -21.95 -2.64
CA SER A 225 5.83 -21.02 -3.70
C SER A 225 7.33 -20.83 -3.63
N TYR A 226 8.00 -20.87 -4.77
CA TYR A 226 9.45 -20.70 -4.84
C TYR A 226 9.82 -20.05 -6.17
N THR A 227 11.02 -19.50 -6.25
CA THR A 227 11.53 -18.93 -7.50
C THR A 227 12.23 -20.02 -8.31
N GLU A 228 11.99 -20.02 -9.62
CA GLU A 228 12.42 -21.07 -10.54
C GLU A 228 13.60 -20.58 -11.39
N PHE A 229 14.59 -21.45 -11.57
CA PHE A 229 15.71 -21.12 -12.47
C PHE A 229 15.23 -21.10 -13.92
N ASP A 230 15.78 -20.18 -14.70
CA ASP A 230 15.51 -20.12 -16.14
C ASP A 230 16.06 -21.34 -16.90
#